data_AF-A0A356TEA3-F1
#
_entry.id   AF-A0A356TEA3-F1
#
_cell.length_a   1.000
_cell.length_b   1.000
_cell.length_c   1.000
_cell.angle_alpha   90.00
_cell.angle_beta   90.00
_cell.angle_gamma   90.00
#
_symmetry.space_group_name_H-M   'P 1'
#
loop_
_entity.id
_entity.type
_entity.pdbx_description
1 polymer ?
#
loop_
_entity_poly.entity_id
_entity_poly.type
_entity_poly.pdbx_seq_one_letter_code
_entity_poly.pdbx_strand_id
1 'polypeptide(L)'
;MGAPHTTSAAEAPSEIGRRHEVLGILCAAATILVTLSLWSYDAHGGRNWIGPVGAGLAGVLATAFGIAAWLVPLELGLGTLRLFTRSHTPLGVGRVASTMVIVLVGCAMVHLALPGEEVFGGHMPGGVLGEVLGEVLRSLLGLAGSFVIGISVLLITVVLRTPFSVIQSARKAADASLQGLKRGRDWSQAALDAWREAREIERQEREEAELAAQPRIISDTLDGLDPDDEEDAVVFSESEDAISADPADAELVDEDEPEEAPPPLPAKSKPAKAKQPAKAPSKGKGKTGPTIVAPTETPPQPRSVKMPEPQMDGEFVLPPSSLLDPPPPQAIHIDEATLRENALQLTETLEAYRVKGRVDEIHPGPVVTMYEFEPESGTKISKIAGLSDDLAMALAAKKVRIVAPIPGKARVGFELPNKDRQTVYLRELLEDDRWDKMKAALP
;
A
#
# COMPACT_ATOMS: atom_id res chain seq x y z
N MET A 1 15.49 -51.84 -17.09
CA MET A 1 16.30 -50.74 -16.54
C MET A 1 15.35 -49.60 -16.20
N GLY A 2 14.84 -49.59 -14.97
CA GLY A 2 13.93 -48.54 -14.48
C GLY A 2 14.73 -47.36 -13.94
N ALA A 3 14.33 -46.14 -14.29
CA ALA A 3 14.90 -44.91 -13.79
C ALA A 3 14.53 -44.71 -12.30
N PRO A 4 15.44 -44.20 -11.46
CA PRO A 4 15.10 -43.88 -10.08
C PRO A 4 14.33 -42.57 -10.01
N HIS A 5 13.13 -42.63 -9.46
CA HIS A 5 12.35 -41.48 -9.03
C HIS A 5 13.09 -40.79 -7.87
N THR A 6 13.47 -39.53 -8.06
CA THR A 6 13.92 -38.66 -6.98
C THR A 6 12.70 -38.13 -6.24
N THR A 7 12.44 -38.69 -5.06
CA THR A 7 11.43 -38.17 -4.13
C THR A 7 11.89 -36.80 -3.65
N SER A 8 11.11 -35.76 -3.98
CA SER A 8 11.22 -34.42 -3.41
C SER A 8 11.05 -34.51 -1.89
N ALA A 9 12.15 -34.36 -1.16
CA ALA A 9 12.12 -34.23 0.29
C ALA A 9 11.50 -32.87 0.63
N ALA A 10 10.30 -32.90 1.18
CA ALA A 10 9.63 -31.72 1.70
C ALA A 10 10.52 -31.05 2.77
N GLU A 11 10.96 -29.84 2.46
CA GLU A 11 11.77 -28.99 3.34
C GLU A 11 10.96 -28.72 4.63
N ALA A 12 11.45 -29.22 5.77
CA ALA A 12 10.77 -29.05 7.05
C ALA A 12 10.72 -27.54 7.42
N PRO A 13 9.58 -27.02 7.90
CA PRO A 13 9.47 -25.61 8.25
C PRO A 13 10.46 -25.24 9.36
N SER A 14 11.23 -24.18 9.13
CA SER A 14 12.22 -23.67 10.09
C SER A 14 11.62 -23.47 11.49
N GLU A 15 12.38 -23.80 12.53
CA GLU A 15 11.94 -23.73 13.94
C GLU A 15 11.43 -22.33 14.33
N ILE A 16 11.97 -21.29 13.69
CA ILE A 16 11.57 -19.88 13.85
C ILE A 16 10.14 -19.65 13.33
N GLY A 17 9.75 -20.27 12.21
CA GLY A 17 8.40 -20.17 11.66
C GLY A 17 7.35 -20.78 12.59
N ARG A 18 7.64 -21.96 13.15
CA ARG A 18 6.73 -22.64 14.09
C ARG A 18 6.46 -21.83 15.36
N ARG A 19 7.48 -21.14 15.91
CA ARG A 19 7.31 -20.29 17.10
C ARG A 19 6.39 -19.09 16.83
N HIS A 20 6.47 -18.49 15.65
CA HIS A 20 5.60 -17.36 15.27
C HIS A 20 4.15 -17.81 15.04
N GLU A 21 3.94 -18.96 14.42
CA GLU A 21 2.61 -19.53 14.22
C GLU A 21 1.93 -19.85 15.57
N VAL A 22 2.67 -20.47 16.50
CA VAL A 22 2.17 -20.74 17.87
C VAL A 22 1.84 -19.43 18.59
N LEU A 23 2.70 -18.42 18.51
CA LEU A 23 2.44 -17.11 19.12
C LEU A 23 1.22 -16.41 18.51
N GLY A 24 1.05 -16.48 17.18
CA GLY A 24 -0.11 -15.94 16.49
C GLY A 24 -1.42 -16.59 16.92
N ILE A 25 -1.43 -17.93 17.05
CA ILE A 25 -2.60 -18.68 17.53
C ILE A 25 -2.91 -18.34 19.00
N LEU A 26 -1.90 -18.26 19.86
CA LEU A 26 -2.08 -17.87 21.27
C LEU A 26 -2.63 -16.44 21.41
N CYS A 27 -2.10 -15.49 20.63
CA CYS A 27 -2.64 -14.12 20.60
C CYS A 27 -4.07 -14.09 20.07
N ALA A 28 -4.41 -14.85 19.02
CA ALA A 28 -5.77 -14.96 18.51
C ALA A 28 -6.74 -15.50 19.57
N ALA A 29 -6.34 -16.57 20.26
CA ALA A 29 -7.12 -17.14 21.35
C ALA A 29 -7.31 -16.11 22.48
N ALA A 30 -6.26 -15.39 22.88
CA ALA A 30 -6.35 -14.33 23.88
C ALA A 30 -7.30 -13.20 23.44
N THR A 31 -7.23 -12.75 22.19
CA THR A 31 -8.16 -11.76 21.62
C THR A 31 -9.61 -12.22 21.75
N ILE A 32 -9.90 -13.47 21.35
CA ILE A 32 -11.26 -14.03 21.42
C ILE A 32 -11.73 -14.12 22.87
N LEU A 33 -10.88 -14.64 23.77
CA LEU A 33 -11.21 -14.77 25.19
C LEU A 33 -11.53 -13.42 25.83
N VAL A 34 -10.69 -12.39 25.60
CA VAL A 34 -10.92 -11.03 26.12
C VAL A 34 -12.19 -10.43 25.54
N THR A 35 -12.43 -10.62 24.24
CA THR A 35 -13.64 -10.13 23.55
C THR A 35 -14.90 -10.74 24.13
N LEU A 36 -14.96 -12.07 24.27
CA LEU A 36 -16.13 -12.77 24.83
C LEU A 36 -16.31 -12.46 26.32
N SER A 37 -15.20 -12.32 27.04
CA SER A 37 -15.18 -11.87 28.43
C SER A 37 -15.84 -10.51 28.58
N LEU A 38 -15.47 -9.50 27.77
CA LEU A 38 -16.08 -8.17 27.80
C LEU A 38 -17.53 -8.16 27.28
N TRP A 39 -17.82 -8.90 26.20
CA TRP A 39 -19.16 -8.93 25.59
C TRP A 39 -20.23 -9.49 26.55
N SER A 40 -19.87 -10.51 27.33
CA SER A 40 -20.78 -11.18 28.26
C SER A 40 -20.67 -10.68 29.71
N TYR A 41 -19.98 -9.57 29.95
CA TYR A 41 -19.76 -9.03 31.29
C TYR A 41 -20.91 -8.12 31.73
N ASP A 42 -21.34 -8.31 32.98
CA ASP A 42 -22.31 -7.48 33.70
C ASP A 42 -21.88 -7.38 35.16
N ALA A 43 -21.78 -6.16 35.70
CA ALA A 43 -21.33 -5.90 37.06
C ALA A 43 -22.40 -6.18 38.11
N HIS A 44 -23.69 -6.18 37.74
CA HIS A 44 -24.78 -6.59 38.65
C HIS A 44 -24.77 -8.10 38.93
N GLY A 45 -23.94 -8.85 38.22
CA GLY A 45 -23.80 -10.30 38.34
C GLY A 45 -24.49 -11.02 37.19
N GLY A 46 -23.86 -12.07 36.70
CA GLY A 46 -24.33 -12.84 35.56
C GLY A 46 -23.33 -13.93 35.17
N ARG A 47 -23.74 -14.82 34.25
CA ARG A 47 -22.84 -15.85 33.70
C ARG A 47 -21.99 -15.23 32.60
N ASN A 48 -20.73 -14.94 32.91
CA ASN A 48 -19.74 -14.66 31.87
C ASN A 48 -19.44 -15.93 31.06
N TRP A 49 -19.39 -15.81 29.72
CA TRP A 49 -19.21 -16.96 28.83
C TRP A 49 -17.85 -17.65 28.98
N ILE A 50 -16.83 -16.93 29.47
CA ILE A 50 -15.49 -17.47 29.75
C ILE A 50 -15.38 -17.99 31.20
N GLY A 51 -16.39 -17.75 32.03
CA GLY A 51 -16.41 -18.15 33.44
C GLY A 51 -15.78 -17.13 34.39
N PRO A 52 -15.44 -17.52 35.64
CA PRO A 52 -15.00 -16.59 36.68
C PRO A 52 -13.74 -15.80 36.35
N VAL A 53 -12.79 -16.42 35.65
CA VAL A 53 -11.56 -15.75 35.19
C VAL A 53 -11.88 -14.66 34.19
N GLY A 54 -12.78 -14.95 33.23
CA GLY A 54 -13.26 -13.97 32.26
C GLY A 54 -14.05 -12.84 32.92
N ALA A 55 -14.89 -13.14 33.90
CA ALA A 55 -15.61 -12.12 34.67
C ALA A 55 -14.65 -11.19 35.42
N GLY A 56 -13.63 -11.75 36.10
CA GLY A 56 -12.62 -10.97 36.81
C GLY A 56 -11.80 -10.08 35.86
N LEU A 57 -11.37 -10.62 34.73
CA LEU A 57 -10.62 -9.87 33.73
C LEU A 57 -11.44 -8.72 33.13
N ALA A 58 -12.67 -8.98 32.70
CA ALA A 58 -13.57 -7.95 32.19
C ALA A 58 -13.88 -6.91 33.26
N GLY A 59 -14.06 -7.32 34.51
CA GLY A 59 -14.28 -6.38 35.62
C GLY A 59 -13.12 -5.42 35.82
N VAL A 60 -11.88 -5.93 35.87
CA VAL A 60 -10.69 -5.07 35.98
C VAL A 60 -10.59 -4.10 34.80
N LEU A 61 -10.83 -4.58 33.58
CA LEU A 61 -10.78 -3.73 32.38
C LEU A 61 -11.91 -2.68 32.37
N ALA A 62 -13.13 -3.05 32.73
CA ALA A 62 -14.28 -2.16 32.79
C ALA A 62 -14.11 -1.10 33.88
N THR A 63 -13.60 -1.47 35.06
CA THR A 63 -13.31 -0.50 36.13
C THR A 63 -12.18 0.45 35.74
N ALA A 64 -11.12 -0.04 35.11
CA ALA A 64 -10.00 0.78 34.72
C ALA A 64 -10.33 1.73 33.56
N PHE A 65 -10.99 1.23 32.52
CA PHE A 65 -11.10 1.90 31.21
C PHE A 65 -12.54 2.15 30.73
N GLY A 66 -13.57 1.61 31.40
CA GLY A 66 -14.96 1.72 30.96
C GLY A 66 -15.17 1.20 29.54
N ILE A 67 -15.88 1.94 28.69
CA ILE A 67 -16.12 1.60 27.26
C ILE A 67 -14.80 1.44 26.51
N ALA A 68 -13.78 2.22 26.85
CA ALA A 68 -12.48 2.14 26.18
C ALA A 68 -11.75 0.81 26.42
N ALA A 69 -12.24 -0.06 27.33
CA ALA A 69 -11.81 -1.45 27.44
C ALA A 69 -11.88 -2.21 26.10
N TRP A 70 -12.82 -1.84 25.21
CA TRP A 70 -12.94 -2.41 23.86
C TRP A 70 -11.74 -2.13 22.95
N LEU A 71 -10.89 -1.15 23.28
CA LEU A 71 -9.64 -0.91 22.56
C LEU A 71 -8.61 -2.04 22.80
N VAL A 72 -8.67 -2.73 23.94
CA VAL A 72 -7.76 -3.83 24.26
C VAL A 72 -7.90 -5.01 23.29
N PRO A 73 -9.09 -5.63 23.10
CA PRO A 73 -9.24 -6.71 22.13
C PRO A 73 -9.01 -6.23 20.69
N LEU A 74 -9.35 -4.98 20.34
CA LEU A 74 -9.06 -4.41 19.03
C LEU A 74 -7.55 -4.41 18.75
N GLU A 75 -6.74 -3.94 19.71
CA GLU A 75 -5.29 -3.87 19.57
C GLU A 75 -4.62 -5.24 19.56
N LEU A 76 -5.09 -6.16 20.41
CA LEU A 76 -4.66 -7.55 20.39
C LEU A 76 -4.98 -8.19 19.03
N GLY A 77 -6.18 -7.96 18.49
CA GLY A 77 -6.58 -8.46 17.17
C GLY A 77 -5.72 -7.91 16.04
N LEU A 78 -5.43 -6.61 16.03
CA LEU A 78 -4.50 -6.00 15.07
C LEU A 78 -3.06 -6.53 15.22
N GLY A 79 -2.64 -6.90 16.44
CA GLY A 79 -1.38 -7.59 16.70
C GLY A 79 -1.37 -9.01 16.12
N THR A 80 -2.44 -9.76 16.36
CA THR A 80 -2.67 -11.11 15.84
C THR A 80 -2.62 -11.14 14.31
N LEU A 81 -3.30 -10.22 13.62
CA LEU A 81 -3.26 -10.12 12.15
C LEU A 81 -1.84 -9.88 11.62
N ARG A 82 -1.02 -9.10 12.34
CA ARG A 82 0.39 -8.85 11.98
C ARG A 82 1.29 -10.06 12.19
N LEU A 83 1.06 -10.82 13.26
CA LEU A 83 1.76 -12.08 13.53
C LEU A 83 1.53 -13.10 12.41
N PHE A 84 0.30 -13.15 11.85
CA PHE A 84 0.01 -13.99 10.70
C PHE A 84 0.55 -13.44 9.37
N THR A 85 0.67 -12.12 9.23
CA THR A 85 1.19 -11.48 8.01
C THR A 85 2.71 -11.24 8.08
N ARG A 86 3.53 -12.30 8.15
CA ARG A 86 5.01 -12.39 7.98
C ARG A 86 5.84 -11.11 8.26
N SER A 87 5.45 -10.28 9.23
CA SER A 87 6.12 -9.03 9.55
C SER A 87 7.03 -9.32 10.73
N HIS A 88 8.33 -9.46 10.45
CA HIS A 88 9.36 -9.71 11.47
C HIS A 88 9.66 -8.48 12.34
N THR A 89 8.78 -7.49 12.39
CA THR A 89 9.00 -6.30 13.22
C THR A 89 8.63 -6.62 14.67
N PRO A 90 9.59 -6.64 15.61
CA PRO A 90 9.26 -6.73 17.03
C PRO A 90 8.31 -5.59 17.40
N LEU A 91 7.47 -5.77 18.43
CA LEU A 91 6.65 -4.69 18.97
C LEU A 91 7.57 -3.56 19.41
N GLY A 92 7.74 -2.54 18.56
CA GLY A 92 8.57 -1.39 18.87
C GLY A 92 8.01 -0.67 20.09
N VAL A 93 8.89 -0.18 20.97
CA VAL A 93 8.52 0.60 22.17
C VAL A 93 7.58 1.76 21.83
N GLY A 94 7.79 2.40 20.67
CA GLY A 94 6.90 3.45 20.16
C GLY A 94 5.47 2.99 19.90
N ARG A 95 5.26 1.72 19.50
CA ARG A 95 3.91 1.17 19.28
C ARG A 95 3.18 1.00 20.60
N VAL A 96 3.85 0.44 21.61
CA VAL A 96 3.27 0.26 22.96
C VAL A 96 2.95 1.62 23.57
N ALA A 97 3.87 2.57 23.49
CA ALA A 97 3.66 3.94 23.97
C ALA A 97 2.47 4.61 23.26
N SER A 98 2.38 4.50 21.93
CA SER A 98 1.26 5.06 21.15
C SER A 98 -0.09 4.45 21.54
N THR A 99 -0.15 3.14 21.78
CA THR A 99 -1.35 2.45 22.22
C THR A 99 -1.78 2.93 23.61
N MET A 100 -0.82 3.11 24.52
CA MET A 100 -1.10 3.62 25.86
C MET A 100 -1.68 5.05 25.81
N VAL A 101 -1.13 5.92 24.96
CA VAL A 101 -1.67 7.28 24.74
C VAL A 101 -3.10 7.23 24.20
N ILE A 102 -3.35 6.39 23.17
CA ILE A 102 -4.70 6.25 22.59
C ILE A 102 -5.72 5.79 23.64
N VAL A 103 -5.36 4.78 24.44
CA VAL A 103 -6.25 4.26 25.49
C VAL A 103 -6.53 5.33 26.54
N LEU A 104 -5.50 6.00 27.08
CA LEU A 104 -5.67 7.01 28.13
C LEU A 104 -6.50 8.20 27.65
N VAL A 105 -6.17 8.77 26.48
CA VAL A 105 -6.91 9.89 25.90
C VAL A 105 -8.34 9.47 25.54
N GLY A 106 -8.51 8.27 24.98
CA GLY A 106 -9.83 7.70 24.70
C GLY A 106 -10.70 7.57 25.95
N CYS A 107 -10.15 7.04 27.06
CA CYS A 107 -10.85 6.95 28.34
C CYS A 107 -11.33 8.32 28.83
N ALA A 108 -10.44 9.32 28.81
CA ALA A 108 -10.77 10.68 29.22
C ALA A 108 -11.88 11.29 28.36
N MET A 109 -11.79 11.12 27.03
CA MET A 109 -12.80 11.65 26.11
C MET A 109 -14.17 10.99 26.29
N VAL A 110 -14.21 9.68 26.49
CA VAL A 110 -15.46 8.96 26.74
C VAL A 110 -16.10 9.42 28.05
N HIS A 111 -15.33 9.57 29.12
CA HIS A 111 -15.84 10.09 30.39
C HIS A 111 -16.43 11.50 30.24
N LEU A 112 -15.74 12.39 29.52
CA LEU A 112 -16.23 13.75 29.27
C LEU A 112 -17.46 13.80 28.35
N ALA A 113 -17.60 12.83 27.45
CA ALA A 113 -18.72 12.77 26.49
C ALA A 113 -20.01 12.25 27.12
N LEU A 114 -19.90 11.36 28.11
CA LEU A 114 -21.02 10.68 28.75
C LEU A 114 -21.01 10.93 30.27
N PRO A 115 -21.22 12.18 30.72
CA PRO A 115 -21.20 12.49 32.15
C PRO A 115 -22.37 11.83 32.88
N GLY A 116 -22.09 11.06 33.93
CA GLY A 116 -23.11 10.46 34.80
C GLY A 116 -23.81 9.23 34.25
N GLU A 117 -23.43 8.74 33.07
CA GLU A 117 -23.89 7.46 32.54
C GLU A 117 -23.14 6.29 33.18
N GLU A 118 -23.80 5.14 33.28
CA GLU A 118 -23.17 3.90 33.75
C GLU A 118 -23.08 2.88 32.62
N VAL A 119 -21.97 2.16 32.57
CA VAL A 119 -21.67 1.16 31.54
C VAL A 119 -21.30 -0.15 32.21
N PHE A 120 -21.53 -1.27 31.53
CA PHE A 120 -21.27 -2.61 32.08
C PHE A 120 -21.99 -2.88 33.41
N GLY A 121 -23.14 -2.24 33.61
CA GLY A 121 -23.95 -2.43 34.82
C GLY A 121 -23.40 -1.74 36.07
N GLY A 122 -22.70 -0.60 35.94
CA GLY A 122 -22.32 0.22 37.11
C GLY A 122 -20.90 0.81 37.08
N HIS A 123 -20.19 0.70 35.95
CA HIS A 123 -18.87 1.30 35.79
C HIS A 123 -18.98 2.66 35.10
N MET A 124 -18.06 3.57 35.42
CA MET A 124 -17.99 4.85 34.72
C MET A 124 -17.64 4.66 33.24
N PRO A 125 -18.12 5.53 32.32
CA PRO A 125 -17.95 5.30 30.88
C PRO A 125 -16.49 5.34 30.41
N GLY A 126 -15.63 6.13 31.07
CA GLY A 126 -14.18 6.13 30.85
C GLY A 126 -13.38 5.35 31.90
N GLY A 127 -14.05 4.66 32.83
CA GLY A 127 -13.42 4.05 34.00
C GLY A 127 -12.72 5.08 34.91
N VAL A 128 -12.04 4.57 35.93
CA VAL A 128 -11.32 5.41 36.92
C VAL A 128 -10.20 6.23 36.26
N LEU A 129 -9.50 5.66 35.27
CA LEU A 129 -8.42 6.38 34.58
C LEU A 129 -8.97 7.53 33.73
N GLY A 130 -10.10 7.31 33.04
CA GLY A 130 -10.75 8.33 32.24
C GLY A 130 -11.37 9.44 33.08
N GLU A 131 -11.93 9.12 34.24
CA GLU A 131 -12.45 10.11 35.19
C GLU A 131 -11.33 11.05 35.67
N VAL A 132 -10.25 10.49 36.22
CA VAL A 132 -9.14 11.29 36.74
C VAL A 132 -8.51 12.16 35.65
N LEU A 133 -8.20 11.56 34.50
CA LEU A 133 -7.56 12.31 33.41
C LEU A 133 -8.52 13.30 32.75
N GLY A 134 -9.78 12.92 32.57
CA GLY A 134 -10.83 13.75 31.99
C GLY A 134 -11.11 14.99 32.83
N GLU A 135 -11.24 14.83 34.14
CA GLU A 135 -11.52 15.96 35.05
C GLU A 135 -10.31 16.90 35.15
N VAL A 136 -9.08 16.37 35.13
CA VAL A 136 -7.87 17.19 35.02
C VAL A 136 -7.89 18.00 33.72
N LEU A 137 -8.16 17.38 32.58
CA LEU A 137 -8.25 18.10 31.29
C LEU A 137 -9.35 19.17 31.32
N ARG A 138 -10.53 18.83 31.83
CA ARG A 138 -11.67 19.74 31.96
C ARG A 138 -11.35 20.93 32.86
N SER A 139 -10.66 20.70 33.98
CA SER A 139 -10.27 21.77 34.91
C SER A 139 -9.28 22.76 34.30
N LEU A 140 -8.38 22.29 33.42
CA LEU A 140 -7.34 23.10 32.79
C LEU A 140 -7.84 23.83 31.54
N LEU A 141 -8.65 23.17 30.72
CA LEU A 141 -8.97 23.60 29.34
C LEU A 141 -10.47 23.89 29.13
N GLY A 142 -11.32 23.57 30.11
CA GLY A 142 -12.76 23.50 29.93
C GLY A 142 -13.18 22.29 29.08
N LEU A 143 -14.50 22.10 28.93
CA LEU A 143 -15.04 20.96 28.18
C LEU A 143 -14.63 21.01 26.69
N ALA A 144 -14.87 22.12 26.02
CA ALA A 144 -14.55 22.28 24.60
C ALA A 144 -13.04 22.14 24.31
N GLY A 145 -12.19 22.76 25.12
CA GLY A 145 -10.74 22.67 24.97
C GLY A 145 -10.20 21.26 25.16
N SER A 146 -10.77 20.50 26.10
CA SER A 146 -10.41 19.10 26.35
C SER A 146 -10.66 18.21 25.14
N PHE A 147 -11.81 18.38 24.45
CA PHE A 147 -12.10 17.64 23.22
C PHE A 147 -11.16 18.04 22.09
N VAL A 148 -10.90 19.34 21.88
CA VAL A 148 -9.99 19.80 20.82
C VAL A 148 -8.59 19.24 20.99
N ILE A 149 -8.02 19.31 22.20
CA ILE A 149 -6.69 18.78 22.49
C ILE A 149 -6.68 17.24 22.44
N GLY A 150 -7.68 16.58 23.02
CA GLY A 150 -7.81 15.13 23.00
C GLY A 150 -7.85 14.57 21.57
N ILE A 151 -8.70 15.13 20.71
CA ILE A 151 -8.79 14.74 19.29
C ILE A 151 -7.47 15.00 18.58
N SER A 152 -6.83 16.15 18.83
CA SER A 152 -5.54 16.49 18.22
C SER A 152 -4.45 15.49 18.59
N VAL A 153 -4.34 15.12 19.87
CA VAL A 153 -3.37 14.13 20.36
C VAL A 153 -3.65 12.74 19.76
N LEU A 154 -4.93 12.33 19.67
CA LEU A 154 -5.31 11.07 19.03
C LEU A 154 -4.92 11.05 17.55
N LEU A 155 -5.22 12.12 16.80
CA LEU A 155 -4.85 12.24 15.39
C LEU A 155 -3.34 12.19 15.20
N ILE A 156 -2.58 12.97 15.97
CA ILE A 156 -1.11 12.95 15.94
C ILE A 156 -0.61 11.53 16.24
N THR A 157 -1.14 10.86 17.25
CA THR A 157 -0.73 9.50 17.62
C THR A 157 -1.01 8.50 16.51
N VAL A 158 -2.17 8.58 15.84
CA VAL A 158 -2.50 7.73 14.68
C VAL A 158 -1.54 8.01 13.52
N VAL A 159 -1.23 9.27 13.24
CA VAL A 159 -0.26 9.66 12.20
C VAL A 159 1.14 9.14 12.50
N LEU A 160 1.61 9.24 13.75
CA LEU A 160 2.93 8.73 14.15
C LEU A 160 2.98 7.18 14.12
N ARG A 161 1.84 6.53 14.30
CA ARG A 161 1.72 5.06 14.35
C ARG A 161 1.61 4.42 12.97
N THR A 162 1.16 5.17 11.98
CA THR A 162 0.91 4.68 10.62
C THR A 162 1.96 5.30 9.70
N PRO A 163 2.64 4.55 8.82
CA PRO A 163 3.53 5.15 7.81
C PRO A 163 2.79 5.97 6.74
N PHE A 164 1.54 6.36 7.02
CA PHE A 164 0.66 7.09 6.13
C PHE A 164 1.07 8.56 6.08
N SER A 165 1.54 9.01 4.93
CA SER A 165 1.68 10.43 4.65
C SER A 165 0.29 11.04 4.50
N VAL A 166 -0.18 11.76 5.53
CA VAL A 166 -1.46 12.49 5.54
C VAL A 166 -1.61 13.37 4.29
N ILE A 167 -0.50 13.95 3.82
CA ILE A 167 -0.44 14.78 2.62
C ILE A 167 -0.71 13.98 1.35
N GLN A 168 -0.20 12.75 1.24
CA GLN A 168 -0.46 11.89 0.08
C GLN A 168 -1.90 11.39 0.07
N SER A 169 -2.46 11.06 1.24
CA SER A 169 -3.85 10.60 1.35
C SER A 169 -4.85 11.73 1.08
N ALA A 170 -4.58 12.94 1.57
CA ALA A 170 -5.38 14.12 1.27
C ALA A 170 -5.35 14.47 -0.23
N ARG A 171 -4.19 14.37 -0.89
CA ARG A 171 -4.10 14.52 -2.35
C ARG A 171 -4.88 13.45 -3.10
N LYS A 172 -4.76 12.19 -2.67
CA LYS A 172 -5.48 11.07 -3.29
C LYS A 172 -7.00 11.17 -3.09
N ALA A 173 -7.45 11.68 -1.94
CA ALA A 173 -8.85 11.99 -1.67
C ALA A 173 -9.35 13.17 -2.51
N ALA A 174 -8.56 14.24 -2.64
CA ALA A 174 -8.89 15.38 -3.51
C ALA A 174 -8.99 14.95 -4.98
N ASP A 175 -8.06 14.14 -5.46
CA ASP A 175 -8.07 13.59 -6.82
C ASP A 175 -9.27 12.65 -7.03
N ALA A 176 -9.61 11.81 -6.03
CA ALA A 176 -10.78 10.95 -6.08
C ALA A 176 -12.11 11.74 -6.04
N SER A 177 -12.18 12.83 -5.26
CA SER A 177 -13.35 13.72 -5.23
C SER A 177 -13.53 14.46 -6.55
N LEU A 178 -12.45 14.94 -7.17
CA LEU A 178 -12.51 15.56 -8.50
C LEU A 178 -12.92 14.56 -9.59
N GLN A 179 -12.48 13.30 -9.48
CA GLN A 179 -12.91 12.23 -10.39
C GLN A 179 -14.37 11.81 -10.14
N GLY A 180 -14.82 11.83 -8.89
CA GLY A 180 -16.21 11.58 -8.50
C GLY A 180 -17.16 12.65 -9.02
N LEU A 181 -16.74 13.93 -8.97
CA LEU A 181 -17.52 15.04 -9.50
C LEU A 181 -17.67 14.96 -11.03
N LYS A 182 -16.60 14.56 -11.73
CA LYS A 182 -16.64 14.32 -13.19
C LYS A 182 -17.58 13.17 -13.53
N ARG A 183 -17.45 12.02 -12.86
CA ARG A 183 -18.37 10.88 -13.05
C ARG A 183 -19.82 11.22 -12.72
N GLY A 184 -20.07 12.02 -11.68
CA GLY A 184 -21.42 12.48 -11.33
C GLY A 184 -22.02 13.39 -12.40
N ARG A 185 -21.20 14.27 -13.00
CA ARG A 185 -21.62 15.12 -14.12
C ARG A 185 -21.92 14.29 -15.37
N ASP A 186 -21.03 13.36 -15.73
CA ASP A 186 -21.20 12.50 -16.91
C ASP A 186 -22.42 11.58 -16.75
N TRP A 187 -22.66 11.05 -15.54
CA TRP A 187 -23.85 10.25 -15.22
C TRP A 187 -25.14 11.09 -15.24
N SER A 188 -25.10 12.33 -14.75
CA SER A 188 -26.27 13.22 -14.80
C SER A 188 -26.64 13.60 -16.23
N GLN A 189 -25.66 13.78 -17.10
CA GLN A 189 -25.88 14.06 -18.52
C GLN A 189 -26.46 12.82 -19.22
N ALA A 190 -25.86 11.65 -19.02
CA ALA A 190 -26.39 10.39 -19.56
C ALA A 190 -27.81 10.06 -19.08
N ALA A 191 -28.14 10.37 -17.82
CA ALA A 191 -29.47 10.18 -17.26
C ALA A 191 -30.51 11.15 -17.87
N LEU A 192 -30.13 12.41 -18.11
CA LEU A 192 -31.00 13.38 -18.77
C LEU A 192 -31.24 12.99 -20.24
N ASP A 193 -30.21 12.54 -20.95
CA ASP A 193 -30.33 12.16 -22.36
C ASP A 193 -31.19 10.89 -22.51
N ALA A 194 -30.98 9.87 -21.67
CA ALA A 194 -31.84 8.68 -21.65
C ALA A 194 -33.31 9.00 -21.30
N TRP A 195 -33.55 10.00 -20.44
CA TRP A 195 -34.91 10.44 -20.11
C TRP A 195 -35.57 11.20 -21.26
N ARG A 196 -34.81 11.96 -22.06
CA ARG A 196 -35.32 12.60 -23.29
C ARG A 196 -35.68 11.55 -24.34
N GLU A 197 -34.78 10.60 -24.60
CA GLU A 197 -35.01 9.52 -25.56
C GLU A 197 -36.24 8.67 -25.21
N ALA A 198 -36.40 8.29 -23.94
CA ALA A 198 -37.58 7.55 -23.49
C ALA A 198 -38.89 8.32 -23.72
N ARG A 199 -38.86 9.66 -23.57
CA ARG A 199 -40.02 10.52 -23.74
C ARG A 199 -40.36 10.78 -25.21
N GLU A 200 -39.36 10.71 -26.09
CA GLU A 200 -39.55 10.76 -27.55
C GLU A 200 -40.18 9.46 -28.05
N ILE A 201 -39.75 8.30 -27.55
CA ILE A 201 -40.34 7.00 -27.88
C ILE A 201 -41.80 6.94 -27.43
N GLU A 202 -42.12 7.36 -26.19
CA GLU A 202 -43.50 7.36 -25.70
C GLU A 202 -44.40 8.30 -26.52
N ARG A 203 -43.85 9.41 -27.04
CA ARG A 203 -44.59 10.32 -27.93
C ARG A 203 -44.87 9.67 -29.28
N GLN A 204 -43.88 8.99 -29.87
CA GLN A 204 -44.05 8.26 -31.13
C GLN A 204 -45.09 7.15 -30.98
N GLU A 205 -45.02 6.38 -29.90
CA GLU A 205 -46.01 5.32 -29.61
C GLU A 205 -47.42 5.90 -29.44
N ARG A 206 -47.57 7.06 -28.80
CA ARG A 206 -48.87 7.75 -28.67
C ARG A 206 -49.38 8.25 -30.02
N GLU A 207 -48.54 8.86 -30.84
CA GLU A 207 -48.91 9.32 -32.18
C GLU A 207 -49.30 8.14 -33.09
N GLU A 208 -48.57 7.03 -33.03
CA GLU A 208 -48.91 5.78 -33.73
C GLU A 208 -50.22 5.17 -33.21
N ALA A 209 -50.45 5.19 -31.90
CA ALA A 209 -51.68 4.72 -31.29
C ALA A 209 -52.88 5.61 -31.65
N GLU A 210 -52.70 6.93 -31.73
CA GLU A 210 -53.73 7.88 -32.18
C GLU A 210 -54.04 7.71 -33.67
N LEU A 211 -53.03 7.48 -34.52
CA LEU A 211 -53.22 7.13 -35.93
C LEU A 211 -53.94 5.78 -36.11
N ALA A 212 -53.64 4.79 -35.25
CA ALA A 212 -54.32 3.50 -35.25
C ALA A 212 -55.76 3.56 -34.70
N ALA A 213 -56.03 4.48 -33.77
CA ALA A 213 -57.33 4.70 -33.16
C ALA A 213 -58.27 5.56 -34.02
N GLN A 214 -57.79 6.15 -35.13
CA GLN A 214 -58.67 6.81 -36.09
C GLN A 214 -59.57 5.77 -36.79
N PRO A 215 -60.91 5.88 -36.66
CA PRO A 215 -61.81 4.89 -37.23
C PRO A 215 -61.79 4.94 -38.76
N ARG A 216 -61.36 3.84 -39.39
CA ARG A 216 -61.53 3.62 -40.83
C ARG A 216 -63.03 3.46 -41.12
N ILE A 217 -63.65 4.48 -41.70
CA ILE A 217 -65.04 4.42 -42.15
C ILE A 217 -65.10 3.49 -43.37
N ILE A 218 -65.56 2.26 -43.16
CA ILE A 218 -66.04 1.35 -44.20
C ILE A 218 -67.54 1.18 -43.96
N SER A 219 -68.33 1.79 -44.83
CA SER A 219 -69.77 1.64 -44.89
C SER A 219 -70.13 0.31 -45.55
N ASP A 220 -70.83 -0.58 -44.85
CA ASP A 220 -71.94 -1.34 -45.42
C ASP A 220 -72.75 -2.15 -44.37
N THR A 221 -73.97 -1.65 -44.12
CA THR A 221 -75.27 -2.32 -44.25
C THR A 221 -75.57 -3.65 -43.51
N LEU A 222 -76.42 -3.50 -42.46
CA LEU A 222 -77.61 -4.27 -42.02
C LEU A 222 -77.52 -5.81 -41.81
N ASP A 223 -77.92 -6.28 -40.62
CA ASP A 223 -79.28 -6.77 -40.32
C ASP A 223 -79.34 -7.61 -39.01
N GLY A 224 -80.42 -7.43 -38.24
CA GLY A 224 -81.09 -8.56 -37.58
C GLY A 224 -80.88 -8.83 -36.08
N LEU A 225 -81.72 -8.19 -35.26
CA LEU A 225 -82.55 -8.74 -34.16
C LEU A 225 -81.90 -9.43 -32.92
N ASP A 226 -82.01 -8.74 -31.77
CA ASP A 226 -82.75 -9.09 -30.51
C ASP A 226 -82.67 -10.52 -29.90
N PRO A 227 -83.00 -10.69 -28.60
CA PRO A 227 -82.61 -9.97 -27.37
C PRO A 227 -82.24 -10.99 -26.25
N ASP A 228 -82.21 -10.54 -24.98
CA ASP A 228 -82.25 -11.34 -23.75
C ASP A 228 -80.96 -12.05 -23.29
N ASP A 229 -80.27 -11.46 -22.30
CA ASP A 229 -80.29 -12.03 -20.95
C ASP A 229 -79.63 -11.05 -19.94
N GLU A 230 -80.36 -10.84 -18.86
CA GLU A 230 -80.03 -10.05 -17.68
C GLU A 230 -78.87 -10.70 -16.89
N GLU A 231 -78.05 -9.89 -16.21
CA GLU A 231 -77.94 -9.90 -14.75
C GLU A 231 -76.76 -9.02 -14.25
N ASP A 232 -77.15 -8.03 -13.43
CA ASP A 232 -76.53 -7.53 -12.20
C ASP A 232 -75.05 -7.10 -12.20
N ALA A 233 -74.81 -5.78 -12.14
CA ALA A 233 -74.55 -5.01 -10.90
C ALA A 233 -73.05 -5.03 -10.52
N VAL A 234 -72.37 -3.94 -10.18
CA VAL A 234 -72.76 -2.90 -9.22
C VAL A 234 -71.98 -1.62 -9.53
N VAL A 235 -72.70 -0.52 -9.40
CA VAL A 235 -72.31 0.88 -9.32
C VAL A 235 -71.30 1.13 -8.20
N PHE A 236 -70.28 1.97 -8.43
CA PHE A 236 -69.95 3.08 -7.53
C PHE A 236 -69.31 4.23 -8.31
N SER A 237 -70.11 5.30 -8.45
CA SER A 237 -69.71 6.68 -8.73
C SER A 237 -68.82 7.18 -7.60
N GLU A 238 -67.85 8.05 -7.82
CA GLU A 238 -67.87 9.52 -7.93
C GLU A 238 -66.41 9.91 -7.61
N SER A 239 -65.79 11.00 -8.03
CA SER A 239 -66.23 12.26 -8.62
C SER A 239 -64.97 12.97 -9.15
N GLU A 240 -65.23 13.89 -10.05
CA GLU A 240 -64.33 14.86 -10.65
C GLU A 240 -63.57 15.70 -9.60
N ASP A 241 -62.37 16.19 -9.95
CA ASP A 241 -62.21 17.62 -10.23
C ASP A 241 -60.78 17.94 -10.70
N ALA A 242 -60.73 18.47 -11.92
CA ALA A 242 -59.58 19.11 -12.51
C ALA A 242 -59.56 20.61 -12.14
N ILE A 243 -58.38 21.14 -11.80
CA ILE A 243 -58.13 22.59 -11.82
C ILE A 243 -56.93 22.86 -12.72
N SER A 244 -57.28 23.42 -13.88
CA SER A 244 -56.63 24.39 -14.76
C SER A 244 -55.21 24.90 -14.45
N ALA A 245 -54.41 25.00 -15.53
CA ALA A 245 -53.98 26.27 -16.17
C ALA A 245 -52.53 26.20 -16.70
N ASP A 246 -52.42 26.07 -18.02
CA ASP A 246 -51.34 26.67 -18.85
C ASP A 246 -51.78 28.13 -19.19
N PRO A 247 -51.03 29.04 -19.86
CA PRO A 247 -49.66 28.97 -20.38
C PRO A 247 -48.82 30.27 -20.18
N ALA A 248 -47.59 30.28 -20.72
CA ALA A 248 -47.12 31.28 -21.73
C ALA A 248 -45.66 31.75 -21.55
N ASP A 249 -44.90 31.51 -22.63
CA ASP A 249 -43.94 32.38 -23.31
C ASP A 249 -42.65 32.84 -22.61
N ALA A 250 -41.51 32.47 -23.20
CA ALA A 250 -40.70 33.42 -23.98
C ALA A 250 -39.57 32.71 -24.74
N GLU A 251 -39.54 32.97 -26.04
CA GLU A 251 -38.57 32.57 -27.05
C GLU A 251 -37.19 33.25 -26.89
N LEU A 252 -36.15 32.69 -27.53
CA LEU A 252 -35.31 33.31 -28.59
C LEU A 252 -33.80 32.93 -28.58
N VAL A 253 -33.36 32.39 -29.74
CA VAL A 253 -32.20 32.79 -30.59
C VAL A 253 -30.79 32.31 -30.16
N ASP A 254 -30.24 31.29 -30.83
CA ASP A 254 -29.34 31.26 -32.03
C ASP A 254 -27.84 31.48 -31.71
N GLU A 255 -27.01 30.47 -31.93
CA GLU A 255 -26.03 30.28 -33.04
C GLU A 255 -24.66 30.92 -32.77
N ASP A 256 -23.61 30.09 -32.65
CA ASP A 256 -22.39 30.13 -33.48
C ASP A 256 -21.27 29.22 -32.91
N GLU A 257 -20.90 28.21 -33.70
CA GLU A 257 -19.56 27.57 -33.74
C GLU A 257 -18.72 28.30 -34.81
N PRO A 258 -17.36 28.26 -34.87
CA PRO A 258 -16.55 27.02 -34.82
C PRO A 258 -15.10 27.10 -34.26
N GLU A 259 -14.55 25.90 -34.07
CA GLU A 259 -13.17 25.37 -34.11
C GLU A 259 -11.96 26.30 -34.42
N GLU A 260 -10.87 26.19 -33.62
CA GLU A 260 -9.50 26.43 -34.12
C GLU A 260 -8.39 25.66 -33.32
N ALA A 261 -7.51 24.98 -34.06
CA ALA A 261 -6.31 24.26 -33.60
C ALA A 261 -5.02 25.11 -33.79
N PRO A 262 -3.87 24.77 -33.16
CA PRO A 262 -2.80 25.73 -32.88
C PRO A 262 -1.63 25.73 -33.89
N PRO A 263 -0.84 26.83 -33.97
CA PRO A 263 0.56 26.75 -34.39
C PRO A 263 1.51 27.73 -33.61
N PRO A 264 2.80 27.93 -33.98
CA PRO A 264 3.95 27.05 -33.77
C PRO A 264 5.18 27.74 -33.08
N LEU A 265 6.25 26.95 -32.82
CA LEU A 265 7.55 27.33 -32.25
C LEU A 265 8.35 28.40 -33.04
N PRO A 266 9.28 29.13 -32.39
CA PRO A 266 10.47 29.66 -33.05
C PRO A 266 11.80 29.12 -32.48
N ALA A 267 12.75 28.93 -33.39
CA ALA A 267 14.13 28.48 -33.19
C ALA A 267 15.15 29.63 -33.19
N LYS A 268 16.32 29.42 -32.56
CA LYS A 268 17.71 29.58 -33.10
C LYS A 268 18.71 30.07 -32.04
N SER A 269 19.82 29.34 -31.90
CA SER A 269 21.16 29.94 -31.83
C SER A 269 22.21 28.95 -32.38
N LYS A 270 23.22 29.52 -33.03
CA LYS A 270 24.19 28.90 -33.98
C LYS A 270 25.43 28.29 -33.29
N PRO A 271 26.25 27.50 -34.01
CA PRO A 271 27.35 26.70 -33.45
C PRO A 271 28.69 27.44 -33.46
N ALA A 272 29.57 27.11 -32.51
CA ALA A 272 30.98 27.48 -32.49
C ALA A 272 31.87 26.22 -32.61
N LYS A 273 32.83 26.32 -33.52
CA LYS A 273 33.78 25.28 -33.95
C LYS A 273 35.04 25.36 -33.08
N ALA A 274 35.52 24.23 -32.55
CA ALA A 274 36.90 24.11 -32.08
C ALA A 274 37.44 22.70 -32.34
N LYS A 275 38.68 22.66 -32.83
CA LYS A 275 39.39 21.54 -33.44
C LYS A 275 39.87 20.50 -32.42
N GLN A 276 39.84 19.26 -32.90
CA GLN A 276 40.63 18.07 -32.54
C GLN A 276 42.12 18.34 -32.20
N PRO A 277 42.81 17.44 -31.47
CA PRO A 277 43.24 16.17 -32.07
C PRO A 277 43.02 14.92 -31.19
N ALA A 278 42.44 13.92 -31.84
CA ALA A 278 42.46 12.53 -31.41
C ALA A 278 43.84 11.93 -31.74
N LYS A 279 44.45 11.24 -30.77
CA LYS A 279 45.50 10.24 -31.04
C LYS A 279 44.80 8.91 -31.34
N ALA A 280 45.18 8.32 -32.46
CA ALA A 280 44.73 7.03 -32.96
C ALA A 280 45.24 5.85 -32.10
N PRO A 281 44.66 4.64 -32.27
CA PRO A 281 44.52 3.63 -31.22
C PRO A 281 45.63 2.58 -31.24
N SER A 282 46.02 2.08 -30.07
CA SER A 282 46.76 0.82 -29.96
C SER A 282 45.78 -0.35 -29.96
N LYS A 283 45.76 -1.09 -31.07
CA LYS A 283 45.16 -2.43 -31.16
C LYS A 283 45.83 -3.37 -30.15
N GLY A 284 45.04 -4.03 -29.32
CA GLY A 284 45.47 -5.08 -28.41
C GLY A 284 44.43 -6.20 -28.33
N LYS A 285 44.60 -7.19 -29.22
CA LYS A 285 44.18 -8.61 -29.19
C LYS A 285 42.88 -9.02 -28.46
N GLY A 286 42.02 -9.68 -29.25
CA GLY A 286 40.78 -10.31 -28.85
C GLY A 286 40.85 -11.21 -27.62
N LYS A 287 39.88 -10.98 -26.74
CA LYS A 287 39.13 -12.01 -26.04
C LYS A 287 37.66 -11.75 -26.34
N THR A 288 36.98 -12.72 -26.91
CA THR A 288 35.57 -12.63 -27.28
C THR A 288 34.72 -12.84 -26.03
N GLY A 289 34.29 -11.74 -25.40
CA GLY A 289 33.33 -11.73 -24.28
C GLY A 289 33.64 -10.63 -23.25
N PRO A 290 32.64 -10.20 -22.45
CA PRO A 290 32.84 -9.22 -21.39
C PRO A 290 33.82 -9.75 -20.34
N THR A 291 34.67 -8.85 -19.81
CA THR A 291 35.66 -9.21 -18.79
C THR A 291 34.97 -9.24 -17.42
N ILE A 292 34.93 -10.42 -16.79
CA ILE A 292 34.43 -10.57 -15.42
C ILE A 292 35.57 -10.18 -14.48
N VAL A 293 35.39 -9.10 -13.73
CA VAL A 293 36.33 -8.63 -12.71
C VAL A 293 35.75 -9.05 -11.36
N ALA A 294 36.05 -10.29 -10.95
CA ALA A 294 35.65 -10.77 -9.63
C ALA A 294 36.41 -9.99 -8.55
N PRO A 295 35.75 -9.55 -7.46
CA PRO A 295 36.44 -9.12 -6.26
C PRO A 295 37.38 -10.24 -5.81
N THR A 296 38.67 -9.96 -5.68
CA THR A 296 39.59 -10.87 -4.98
C THR A 296 39.30 -10.77 -3.49
N GLU A 297 38.21 -11.41 -3.07
CA GLU A 297 37.91 -11.57 -1.64
C GLU A 297 38.69 -12.78 -1.15
N THR A 298 39.73 -12.49 -0.36
CA THR A 298 40.37 -13.52 0.46
C THR A 298 39.33 -13.91 1.50
N PRO A 299 38.92 -15.20 1.60
CA PRO A 299 37.98 -15.61 2.62
C PRO A 299 38.48 -15.13 3.99
N PRO A 300 37.64 -14.48 4.82
CA PRO A 300 38.05 -14.07 6.15
C PRO A 300 38.48 -15.33 6.90
N GLN A 301 39.78 -15.48 7.12
CA GLN A 301 40.27 -16.56 7.97
C GLN A 301 39.80 -16.25 9.39
N PRO A 302 39.13 -17.19 10.08
CA PRO A 302 38.70 -16.98 11.44
C PRO A 302 39.94 -16.73 12.31
N ARG A 303 40.19 -15.46 12.65
CA ARG A 303 41.19 -15.12 13.66
C ARG A 303 40.67 -15.61 14.99
N SER A 304 41.32 -16.63 15.54
CA SER A 304 41.17 -17.05 16.95
C SER A 304 41.71 -15.92 17.84
N VAL A 305 40.87 -14.93 18.13
CA VAL A 305 41.19 -13.92 19.13
C VAL A 305 40.91 -14.54 20.51
N LYS A 306 41.97 -14.85 21.26
CA LYS A 306 41.86 -15.15 22.70
C LYS A 306 41.47 -13.84 23.39
N MET A 307 40.22 -13.72 23.82
CA MET A 307 39.71 -12.50 24.45
C MET A 307 39.55 -12.63 25.97
N PRO A 308 39.79 -11.54 26.72
CA PRO A 308 39.62 -11.52 28.17
C PRO A 308 38.12 -11.51 28.56
N GLU A 309 37.79 -12.14 29.68
CA GLU A 309 36.45 -12.09 30.27
C GLU A 309 36.14 -10.69 30.82
N PRO A 310 34.91 -10.17 30.65
CA PRO A 310 34.54 -8.84 31.14
C PRO A 310 34.46 -8.84 32.67
N GLN A 311 35.31 -8.03 33.31
CA GLN A 311 35.22 -7.72 34.74
C GLN A 311 34.18 -6.61 34.94
N MET A 312 33.24 -6.84 35.87
CA MET A 312 32.16 -5.90 36.17
C MET A 312 32.56 -4.95 37.29
N ASP A 313 33.23 -3.88 36.91
CA ASP A 313 33.58 -2.73 37.74
C ASP A 313 33.71 -1.46 36.87
N GLY A 314 32.64 -0.66 36.82
CA GLY A 314 32.71 0.80 36.76
C GLY A 314 33.12 1.55 35.47
N GLU A 315 33.53 0.91 34.38
CA GLU A 315 33.94 1.61 33.13
C GLU A 315 33.29 0.97 31.89
N PHE A 316 32.89 1.79 30.90
CA PHE A 316 32.28 1.27 29.66
C PHE A 316 33.32 0.49 28.84
N VAL A 317 33.15 -0.82 28.78
CA VAL A 317 33.95 -1.71 27.93
C VAL A 317 33.16 -2.05 26.67
N LEU A 318 33.77 -1.86 25.50
CA LEU A 318 33.15 -2.20 24.22
C LEU A 318 32.84 -3.71 24.19
N PRO A 319 31.58 -4.11 23.91
CA PRO A 319 31.24 -5.53 23.86
C PRO A 319 32.01 -6.24 22.74
N PRO A 320 32.42 -7.49 22.99
CA PRO A 320 33.19 -8.25 22.01
C PRO A 320 32.36 -8.64 20.77
N SER A 321 32.99 -8.67 19.59
CA SER A 321 32.35 -9.11 18.33
C SER A 321 31.86 -10.56 18.38
N SER A 322 32.37 -11.36 19.32
CA SER A 322 31.93 -12.74 19.56
C SER A 322 30.47 -12.87 20.03
N LEU A 323 29.85 -11.77 20.47
CA LEU A 323 28.40 -11.74 20.75
C LEU A 323 27.57 -11.75 19.47
N LEU A 324 28.19 -11.58 18.30
CA LEU A 324 27.55 -11.59 17.00
C LEU A 324 27.74 -12.95 16.29
N ASP A 325 26.74 -13.32 15.51
CA ASP A 325 26.78 -14.54 14.70
C ASP A 325 27.89 -14.45 13.63
N PRO A 326 28.75 -15.46 13.51
CA PRO A 326 29.75 -15.52 12.45
C PRO A 326 29.08 -15.77 11.09
N PRO A 327 29.64 -15.22 9.99
CA PRO A 327 29.16 -15.56 8.65
C PRO A 327 29.35 -17.07 8.41
N PRO A 328 28.38 -17.77 7.79
CA PRO A 328 28.54 -19.16 7.43
C PRO A 328 29.68 -19.27 6.39
N PRO A 329 30.44 -20.38 6.39
CA PRO A 329 31.45 -20.61 5.37
C PRO A 329 30.78 -20.88 4.02
N GLN A 330 30.42 -19.82 3.30
CA GLN A 330 29.89 -19.87 1.95
C GLN A 330 30.95 -19.32 1.00
N ALA A 331 31.42 -20.17 0.09
CA ALA A 331 32.20 -19.70 -1.04
C ALA A 331 31.26 -18.94 -1.98
N ILE A 332 31.66 -17.74 -2.41
CA ILE A 332 30.96 -17.00 -3.45
C ILE A 332 31.01 -17.85 -4.72
N HIS A 333 29.91 -18.55 -5.02
CA HIS A 333 29.82 -19.33 -6.25
C HIS A 333 29.45 -18.39 -7.40
N ILE A 334 30.47 -17.84 -8.06
CA ILE A 334 30.29 -17.02 -9.26
C ILE A 334 30.10 -17.96 -10.45
N ASP A 335 28.86 -18.14 -10.89
CA ASP A 335 28.57 -18.85 -12.14
C ASP A 335 28.80 -17.92 -13.33
N GLU A 336 30.01 -17.96 -13.88
CA GLU A 336 30.38 -17.12 -15.02
C GLU A 336 29.49 -17.32 -16.26
N ALA A 337 28.90 -18.50 -16.45
CA ALA A 337 28.03 -18.75 -17.60
C ALA A 337 26.75 -17.93 -17.50
N THR A 338 26.12 -17.92 -16.32
CA THR A 338 24.92 -17.12 -16.06
C THR A 338 25.18 -15.62 -16.16
N LEU A 339 26.34 -15.15 -15.69
CA LEU A 339 26.72 -13.74 -15.82
C LEU A 339 26.86 -13.31 -17.28
N ARG A 340 27.45 -14.17 -18.12
CA ARG A 340 27.56 -13.90 -19.57
C ARG A 340 26.21 -13.95 -20.25
N GLU A 341 25.35 -14.89 -19.89
CA GLU A 341 23.97 -14.97 -20.40
C GLU A 341 23.16 -13.71 -20.05
N ASN A 342 23.20 -13.26 -18.80
CA ASN A 342 22.56 -12.03 -18.37
C ASN A 342 23.10 -10.80 -19.11
N ALA A 343 24.40 -10.74 -19.38
CA ALA A 343 25.00 -9.65 -20.17
C ALA A 343 24.52 -9.65 -21.63
N LEU A 344 24.32 -10.83 -22.22
CA LEU A 344 23.75 -10.97 -23.56
C LEU A 344 22.29 -10.52 -23.59
N GLN A 345 21.47 -11.00 -22.64
CA GLN A 345 20.07 -10.60 -22.52
C GLN A 345 19.92 -9.10 -22.28
N LEU A 346 20.78 -8.50 -21.46
CA LEU A 346 20.81 -7.05 -21.22
C LEU A 346 21.11 -6.29 -22.53
N THR A 347 22.08 -6.77 -23.31
CA THR A 347 22.46 -6.15 -24.59
C THR A 347 21.33 -6.25 -25.62
N GLU A 348 20.73 -7.43 -25.77
CA GLU A 348 19.61 -7.68 -26.70
C GLU A 348 18.38 -6.85 -26.31
N THR A 349 18.05 -6.79 -25.03
CA THR A 349 16.93 -5.98 -24.54
C THR A 349 17.17 -4.50 -24.82
N LEU A 350 18.36 -3.96 -24.50
CA LEU A 350 18.69 -2.57 -24.79
C LEU A 350 18.60 -2.26 -26.29
N GLU A 351 19.02 -3.19 -27.15
CA GLU A 351 18.89 -3.06 -28.59
C GLU A 351 17.44 -2.98 -29.05
N ALA A 352 16.53 -3.78 -28.47
CA ALA A 352 15.09 -3.71 -28.74
C ALA A 352 14.50 -2.32 -28.44
N TYR A 353 15.03 -1.62 -27.43
CA TYR A 353 14.68 -0.23 -27.10
C TYR A 353 15.47 0.80 -27.91
N ARG A 354 16.17 0.38 -28.97
CA ARG A 354 17.04 1.21 -29.83
C ARG A 354 18.13 1.92 -29.02
N VAL A 355 18.72 1.21 -28.05
CA VAL A 355 19.93 1.61 -27.31
C VAL A 355 21.01 0.61 -27.70
N LYS A 356 21.87 1.02 -28.64
CA LYS A 356 22.98 0.18 -29.10
C LYS A 356 24.22 0.39 -28.24
N GLY A 357 24.99 -0.68 -28.06
CA GLY A 357 26.22 -0.66 -27.29
C GLY A 357 26.68 -2.08 -26.95
N ARG A 358 27.62 -2.18 -26.01
CA ARG A 358 28.13 -3.47 -25.53
C ARG A 358 28.40 -3.46 -24.04
N VAL A 359 28.26 -4.60 -23.39
CA VAL A 359 28.76 -4.81 -22.02
C VAL A 359 30.26 -5.08 -22.10
N ASP A 360 31.07 -4.31 -21.38
CA ASP A 360 32.54 -4.38 -21.40
C ASP A 360 33.08 -5.12 -20.16
N GLU A 361 32.59 -4.74 -18.97
CA GLU A 361 33.00 -5.31 -17.69
C GLU A 361 31.81 -5.77 -16.86
N ILE A 362 31.98 -6.87 -16.12
CA ILE A 362 31.00 -7.40 -15.17
C ILE A 362 31.65 -7.47 -13.80
N HIS A 363 31.05 -6.81 -12.81
CA HIS A 363 31.53 -6.71 -11.42
C HIS A 363 30.52 -7.40 -10.50
N PRO A 364 30.67 -8.71 -10.23
CA PRO A 364 29.79 -9.42 -9.30
C PRO A 364 30.06 -8.97 -7.86
N GLY A 365 29.00 -8.64 -7.12
CA GLY A 365 29.04 -8.38 -5.68
C GLY A 365 28.16 -9.36 -4.91
N PRO A 366 28.04 -9.22 -3.57
CA PRO A 366 27.30 -10.18 -2.73
C PRO A 366 25.77 -10.19 -2.97
N VAL A 367 25.20 -9.03 -3.26
CA VAL A 367 23.73 -8.84 -3.42
C VAL A 367 23.34 -8.50 -4.86
N VAL A 368 24.19 -7.76 -5.55
CA VAL A 368 23.96 -7.27 -6.91
C VAL A 368 25.22 -7.47 -7.75
N THR A 369 25.04 -7.61 -9.05
CA THR A 369 26.11 -7.61 -10.05
C THR A 369 25.97 -6.35 -10.90
N MET A 370 27.06 -5.61 -11.05
CA MET A 370 27.11 -4.42 -11.90
C MET A 370 27.66 -4.77 -13.28
N TYR A 371 26.86 -4.51 -14.32
CA TYR A 371 27.24 -4.64 -15.73
C TYR A 371 27.57 -3.26 -16.28
N GLU A 372 28.82 -3.04 -16.68
CA GLU A 372 29.24 -1.79 -17.32
C GLU A 372 28.97 -1.84 -18.82
N PHE A 373 28.07 -0.98 -19.28
CA PHE A 373 27.65 -0.87 -20.66
C PHE A 373 28.23 0.39 -21.32
N GLU A 374 28.83 0.22 -22.48
CA GLU A 374 29.34 1.30 -23.32
C GLU A 374 28.31 1.58 -24.45
N PRO A 375 27.51 2.65 -24.36
CA PRO A 375 26.54 2.99 -25.39
C PRO A 375 27.23 3.54 -26.65
N GLU A 376 26.63 3.31 -27.82
CA GLU A 376 27.07 3.94 -29.06
C GLU A 376 26.89 5.46 -29.02
N SER A 377 27.81 6.15 -29.71
CA SER A 377 27.82 7.62 -29.82
C SER A 377 26.48 8.14 -30.34
N GLY A 378 25.89 9.11 -29.64
CA GLY A 378 24.61 9.72 -29.98
C GLY A 378 23.42 9.19 -29.18
N THR A 379 23.60 8.17 -28.34
CA THR A 379 22.56 7.71 -27.41
C THR A 379 22.34 8.72 -26.29
N LYS A 380 21.11 9.21 -26.13
CA LYS A 380 20.75 10.13 -25.03
C LYS A 380 20.70 9.38 -23.69
N ILE A 381 21.41 9.89 -22.69
CA ILE A 381 21.43 9.32 -21.33
C ILE A 381 20.02 9.26 -20.71
N SER A 382 19.20 10.29 -20.94
CA SER A 382 17.81 10.34 -20.44
C SER A 382 16.94 9.19 -20.95
N LYS A 383 17.23 8.68 -22.15
CA LYS A 383 16.52 7.53 -22.71
C LYS A 383 16.82 6.26 -21.92
N ILE A 384 18.07 6.08 -21.50
CA ILE A 384 18.52 4.88 -20.77
C ILE A 384 17.97 4.90 -19.34
N ALA A 385 18.01 6.06 -18.67
CA ALA A 385 17.54 6.21 -17.29
C ALA A 385 16.06 5.84 -17.09
N GLY A 386 15.22 5.99 -18.11
CA GLY A 386 13.79 5.64 -18.06
C GLY A 386 13.47 4.17 -18.30
N LEU A 387 14.44 3.35 -18.72
CA LEU A 387 14.21 1.93 -19.07
C LEU A 387 14.32 0.97 -17.88
N SER A 388 14.42 1.47 -16.65
CA SER A 388 14.66 0.61 -15.47
C SER A 388 13.61 -0.48 -15.29
N ASP A 389 12.34 -0.13 -15.47
CA ASP A 389 11.21 -1.03 -15.21
C ASP A 389 11.02 -2.03 -16.36
N ASP A 390 11.18 -1.54 -17.59
CA ASP A 390 11.17 -2.35 -18.81
C ASP A 390 12.31 -3.39 -18.83
N LEU A 391 13.51 -2.97 -18.43
CA LEU A 391 14.66 -3.88 -18.30
C LEU A 391 14.45 -4.89 -17.18
N ALA A 392 13.85 -4.48 -16.05
CA ALA A 392 13.53 -5.41 -14.97
C ALA A 392 12.55 -6.50 -15.43
N MET A 393 11.54 -6.12 -16.22
CA MET A 393 10.58 -7.06 -16.80
C MET A 393 11.24 -8.04 -17.78
N ALA A 394 12.05 -7.54 -18.71
CA ALA A 394 12.70 -8.37 -19.74
C ALA A 394 13.72 -9.35 -19.16
N LEU A 395 14.46 -8.93 -18.12
CA LEU A 395 15.49 -9.74 -17.47
C LEU A 395 14.94 -10.62 -16.34
N ALA A 396 13.62 -10.69 -16.18
CA ALA A 396 12.95 -11.39 -15.07
C ALA A 396 13.51 -11.01 -13.68
N ALA A 397 13.96 -9.76 -13.53
CA ALA A 397 14.58 -9.25 -12.32
C ALA A 397 13.58 -8.46 -11.48
N LYS A 398 13.71 -8.49 -10.14
CA LYS A 398 12.83 -7.73 -9.25
C LYS A 398 12.90 -6.21 -9.48
N LYS A 399 14.09 -5.70 -9.79
CA LYS A 399 14.39 -4.29 -10.05
C LYS A 399 15.76 -4.18 -10.68
N VAL A 400 15.93 -3.26 -11.63
CA VAL A 400 17.23 -2.88 -12.19
C VAL A 400 17.56 -1.46 -11.77
N ARG A 401 18.76 -1.23 -11.22
CA ARG A 401 19.24 0.13 -10.92
C ARG A 401 20.20 0.58 -12.02
N ILE A 402 19.94 1.76 -12.56
CA ILE A 402 20.73 2.36 -13.64
C ILE A 402 21.57 3.48 -13.06
N VAL A 403 22.89 3.41 -13.23
CA VAL A 403 23.87 4.41 -12.81
C VAL A 403 24.46 5.04 -14.08
N ALA A 404 23.96 6.21 -14.46
CA ALA A 404 24.36 6.89 -15.69
C ALA A 404 24.67 8.38 -15.44
N PRO A 405 25.85 8.90 -15.85
CA PRO A 405 27.09 8.18 -16.18
C PRO A 405 27.83 7.67 -14.94
N ILE A 406 28.68 6.64 -15.08
CA ILE A 406 29.62 6.24 -14.03
C ILE A 406 30.70 7.34 -13.89
N PRO A 407 30.93 7.92 -12.70
CA PRO A 407 31.96 8.95 -12.53
C PRO A 407 33.34 8.48 -13.03
N GLY A 408 33.97 9.27 -13.91
CA GLY A 408 35.30 8.95 -14.45
C GLY A 408 35.33 7.92 -15.59
N LYS A 409 34.19 7.31 -15.96
CA LYS A 409 34.07 6.39 -17.11
C LYS A 409 32.96 6.85 -18.06
N ALA A 410 33.17 6.76 -19.37
CA ALA A 410 32.14 7.04 -20.37
C ALA A 410 31.17 5.83 -20.54
N ARG A 411 30.67 5.30 -19.42
CA ARG A 411 29.89 4.05 -19.36
C ARG A 411 28.65 4.23 -18.48
N VAL A 412 27.68 3.34 -18.66
CA VAL A 412 26.46 3.23 -17.86
C VAL A 412 26.52 1.92 -17.07
N GLY A 413 26.29 2.00 -15.76
CA GLY A 413 26.23 0.82 -14.89
C GLY A 413 24.81 0.31 -14.76
N PHE A 414 24.59 -0.98 -14.98
CA PHE A 414 23.34 -1.67 -14.70
C PHE A 414 23.55 -2.63 -13.54
N GLU A 415 22.93 -2.34 -12.40
CA GLU A 415 22.97 -3.19 -11.21
C GLU A 415 21.76 -4.13 -11.22
N LEU A 416 22.03 -5.41 -11.45
CA LEU A 416 21.03 -6.48 -11.42
C LEU A 416 21.17 -7.27 -10.13
N PRO A 417 20.06 -7.69 -9.52
CA PRO A 417 20.11 -8.52 -8.33
C PRO A 417 20.63 -9.93 -8.67
N ASN A 418 21.50 -10.47 -7.81
CA ASN A 418 21.93 -11.85 -7.94
C ASN A 418 20.76 -12.79 -7.64
N LYS A 419 20.78 -13.97 -8.27
CA LYS A 419 19.84 -15.06 -7.99
C LYS A 419 19.97 -15.53 -6.54
N ASP A 420 21.20 -15.77 -6.11
CA ASP A 420 21.56 -16.13 -4.74
C ASP A 420 22.18 -14.91 -4.05
N ARG A 421 21.35 -14.18 -3.31
CA ARG A 421 21.80 -13.01 -2.54
C ARG A 421 22.40 -13.44 -1.23
N GLN A 422 23.59 -12.96 -0.95
CA GLN A 422 24.29 -13.26 0.30
C GLN A 422 23.91 -12.26 1.39
N THR A 423 23.83 -12.75 2.62
CA THR A 423 23.67 -11.90 3.80
C THR A 423 25.05 -11.41 4.22
N VAL A 424 25.23 -10.10 4.30
CA VAL A 424 26.45 -9.48 4.85
C VAL A 424 26.28 -9.40 6.36
N TYR A 425 27.17 -10.04 7.12
CA TYR A 425 27.05 -10.13 8.58
C TYR A 425 27.68 -8.90 9.23
N LEU A 426 27.06 -8.37 10.30
CA LEU A 426 27.64 -7.26 11.05
C LEU A 426 29.02 -7.62 11.61
N ARG A 427 29.19 -8.86 12.09
CA ARG A 427 30.47 -9.36 12.60
C ARG A 427 31.59 -9.27 11.57
N GLU A 428 31.31 -9.63 10.33
CA GLU A 428 32.25 -9.56 9.21
C GLU A 428 32.72 -8.12 8.96
N LEU A 429 31.81 -7.15 9.06
CA LEU A 429 32.13 -5.73 8.90
C LEU A 429 32.98 -5.19 10.06
N LEU A 430 32.67 -5.59 11.30
CA LEU A 430 33.42 -5.16 12.48
C LEU A 430 34.82 -5.79 12.57
N GLU A 431 34.98 -7.00 12.04
CA GLU A 431 36.27 -7.72 12.02
C GLU A 431 37.13 -7.36 10.79
N ASP A 432 36.64 -6.49 9.89
CA ASP A 432 37.40 -6.01 8.74
C ASP A 432 38.45 -4.98 9.16
N ASP A 433 39.68 -5.14 8.67
CA ASP A 433 40.81 -4.22 8.94
C ASP A 433 40.49 -2.74 8.63
N ARG A 434 39.54 -2.47 7.71
CA ARG A 434 39.09 -1.10 7.38
C ARG A 434 38.30 -0.47 8.50
N TRP A 435 37.54 -1.26 9.25
CA TRP A 435 36.78 -0.81 10.40
C TRP A 435 37.71 -0.42 11.55
N ASP A 436 38.67 -1.28 11.88
CA ASP A 436 39.67 -1.02 12.93
C ASP A 436 40.53 0.23 12.65
N LYS A 437 40.81 0.51 11.37
CA LYS A 437 41.58 1.70 10.96
C LYS A 437 40.74 2.97 10.93
N MET A 438 39.42 2.88 11.08
CA MET A 438 38.53 4.04 11.03
C MET A 438 38.68 4.85 12.32
N LYS A 439 39.18 6.09 12.20
CA LYS A 439 39.38 7.00 13.34
C LYS A 439 38.17 7.87 13.66
N ALA A 440 37.03 7.63 13.00
CA ALA A 440 35.82 8.40 13.19
C ALA A 440 35.09 7.94 14.46
N ALA A 441 34.50 8.89 15.20
CA ALA A 441 33.71 8.58 16.40
C ALA A 441 32.39 7.85 16.08
N LEU A 442 31.92 7.95 14.84
CA LEU A 442 30.78 7.23 14.27
C LEU A 442 31.15 6.80 12.84
N PRO A 443 30.75 5.60 12.42
CA PRO A 443 30.98 5.07 11.07
C PRO A 443 30.28 5.86 9.96
#